data_AF-A0A5N0HTV5-F1
#
_entry.id   AF-A0A5N0HTV5-F1
#
_cell.length_a   1.000
_cell.length_b   1.000
_cell.length_c   1.000
_cell.angle_alpha   90.00
_cell.angle_beta   90.00
_cell.angle_gamma   90.00
#
_symmetry.space_group_name_H-M   'P 1'
#
loop_
_entity.id
_entity.type
_entity.pdbx_description
1 polymer ?
#
loop_
_entity_poly.entity_id
_entity_poly.type
_entity_poly.pdbx_seq_one_letter_code
_entity_poly.pdbx_strand_id
1 'polypeptide(L)'
;GRINDADLESTLRLRYPTLLDGQPVQVGNHTLTPAELLRADLLTGDPAPKPPRRNMTRSEQTAPQVADQVDAQAAKGCAAYFGAPAAGWPMPDHQRGFYQAWRALSPSDYKLSRRARTSLRMVPQRPDDAVLQALEQLGVAEDDRIIYFQ
;
A
#
# COMPACT_ATOMS: atom_id res chain seq x y z
N GLY A 1 -0.62 -0.64 17.45
CA GLY A 1 0.56 -1.37 17.96
C GLY A 1 1.81 -0.64 17.50
N ARG A 2 2.78 -0.43 18.38
CA ARG A 2 4.05 0.24 18.03
C ARG A 2 5.06 -0.85 17.70
N ILE A 3 5.62 -0.81 16.49
CA ILE A 3 6.69 -1.73 16.06
C ILE A 3 7.88 -1.52 17.00
N ASN A 4 8.36 -2.60 17.60
CA ASN A 4 9.51 -2.60 18.49
C ASN A 4 10.69 -3.38 17.89
N ASP A 5 11.85 -3.32 18.55
CA ASP A 5 13.07 -3.99 18.11
C ASP A 5 12.92 -5.50 17.89
N ALA A 6 12.14 -6.19 18.73
CA ALA A 6 11.91 -7.63 18.60
C ALA A 6 11.02 -7.96 17.39
N ASP A 7 10.09 -7.07 17.03
CA ASP A 7 9.30 -7.21 15.79
C ASP A 7 10.20 -7.09 14.55
N LEU A 8 11.14 -6.14 14.58
CA LEU A 8 12.12 -5.95 13.50
C LEU A 8 13.05 -7.15 13.38
N GLU A 9 13.58 -7.64 14.49
CA GLU A 9 14.47 -8.80 14.50
C GLU A 9 13.77 -10.09 14.05
N SER A 10 12.52 -10.30 14.50
CA SER A 10 11.69 -11.43 14.05
C SER A 10 11.47 -11.37 12.53
N THR A 11 11.22 -10.18 11.99
CA THR A 11 11.06 -9.96 10.54
C THR A 11 12.35 -10.23 9.78
N LEU A 12 13.49 -9.74 10.30
CA LEU A 12 14.82 -10.01 9.73
C LEU A 12 15.12 -11.51 9.74
N ARG A 13 14.77 -12.22 10.81
CA ARG A 13 15.02 -13.67 10.94
C ARG A 13 14.16 -14.50 10.01
N LEU A 14 12.92 -14.08 9.79
CA LEU A 14 12.05 -14.70 8.79
C LEU A 14 12.63 -14.58 7.38
N ARG A 15 13.23 -13.43 7.05
CA ARG A 15 13.65 -13.11 5.68
C ARG A 15 15.09 -13.52 5.36
N TYR A 16 15.99 -13.44 6.34
CA TYR A 16 17.42 -13.68 6.18
C TYR A 16 18.00 -14.55 7.30
N PRO A 17 17.48 -15.77 7.53
CA PRO A 17 17.90 -16.62 8.66
C PRO A 17 19.40 -16.92 8.64
N THR A 18 19.95 -17.30 7.49
CA THR A 18 21.38 -17.62 7.33
C THR A 18 22.29 -16.42 7.58
N LEU A 19 21.84 -15.20 7.27
CA LEU A 19 22.62 -14.00 7.51
C LEU A 19 22.69 -13.66 9.02
N LEU A 20 21.58 -13.90 9.74
CA LEU A 20 21.55 -13.70 11.19
C LEU A 20 22.35 -14.74 11.98
N ASP A 21 22.53 -15.93 11.43
CA ASP A 21 23.40 -16.96 12.00
C ASP A 21 24.90 -16.73 11.69
N GLY A 22 25.21 -15.64 10.97
CA GLY A 22 26.57 -15.23 10.64
C GLY A 22 27.38 -14.81 11.87
N GLN A 23 28.70 -14.71 11.66
CA GLN A 23 29.60 -14.26 12.71
C GLN A 23 29.46 -12.75 12.98
N PRO A 24 29.66 -12.29 14.23
CA PRO A 24 29.73 -10.87 14.53
C PRO A 24 30.83 -10.15 13.75
N VAL A 25 30.58 -8.88 13.43
CA VAL A 25 31.48 -8.00 12.69
C VAL A 25 32.12 -7.00 13.65
N GLN A 26 33.42 -6.77 13.52
CA GLN A 26 34.11 -5.69 14.24
C GLN A 26 33.99 -4.37 13.47
N VAL A 27 33.47 -3.34 14.12
CA VAL A 27 33.38 -1.98 13.59
C VAL A 27 34.06 -1.03 14.58
N GLY A 28 35.29 -0.63 14.25
CA GLY A 28 36.14 0.12 15.18
C GLY A 28 36.41 -0.68 16.45
N ASN A 29 35.94 -0.18 17.59
CA ASN A 29 36.10 -0.81 18.91
C ASN A 29 34.85 -1.59 19.36
N HIS A 30 33.86 -1.75 18.49
CA HIS A 30 32.60 -2.42 18.80
C HIS A 30 32.48 -3.73 18.02
N THR A 31 32.03 -4.77 18.70
CA THR A 31 31.62 -6.04 18.09
C THR A 31 30.10 -6.03 17.94
N LEU A 32 29.60 -6.12 16.71
CA LEU A 32 28.17 -6.11 16.41
C LEU A 32 27.75 -7.43 15.79
N THR A 33 26.66 -8.01 16.28
CA THR A 33 26.00 -9.14 15.63
C THR A 33 25.36 -8.70 14.31
N PRO A 34 25.13 -9.63 13.35
CA PRO A 34 24.38 -9.32 12.15
C PRO A 34 22.98 -8.74 12.43
N ALA A 35 22.32 -9.18 13.51
CA ALA A 35 21.02 -8.67 13.94
C ALA A 35 21.10 -7.19 14.34
N GLU A 36 22.08 -6.83 15.17
CA GLU A 36 22.29 -5.44 15.61
C GLU A 36 22.62 -4.52 14.44
N LEU A 37 23.47 -4.99 13.52
CA LEU A 37 23.89 -4.22 12.37
C LEU A 37 22.74 -3.98 11.38
N LEU A 38 21.96 -5.01 11.05
CA LEU A 38 20.80 -4.88 10.17
C LEU A 38 19.68 -4.06 10.80
N ARG A 39 19.47 -4.18 12.12
CA ARG A 39 18.49 -3.35 12.84
C ARG A 39 18.94 -1.89 12.86
N ALA A 40 20.23 -1.62 13.09
CA ALA A 40 20.75 -0.27 13.04
C ALA A 40 20.61 0.34 11.63
N ASP A 41 20.90 -0.43 10.57
CA ASP A 41 20.67 -0.04 9.18
C ASP A 41 19.19 0.24 8.87
N LEU A 42 18.27 -0.60 9.35
CA LEU A 42 16.83 -0.36 9.19
C LEU A 42 16.33 0.91 9.91
N LEU A 43 16.91 1.24 11.06
CA LEU A 43 16.47 2.37 11.89
C LEU A 43 17.14 3.68 11.52
N THR A 44 18.38 3.63 11.01
CA THR A 44 19.25 4.80 10.85
C THR A 44 19.98 4.86 9.52
N GLY A 45 19.99 3.77 8.76
CA GLY A 45 20.66 3.68 7.46
C GLY A 45 19.98 4.56 6.42
N ASP A 46 20.77 4.94 5.41
CA ASP A 46 20.23 5.62 4.25
C ASP A 46 19.33 4.64 3.49
N PRO A 47 18.05 4.99 3.22
CA PRO A 47 17.16 4.10 2.52
C PRO A 47 17.73 3.79 1.14
N ALA A 48 17.79 2.50 0.82
CA ALA A 48 18.21 2.05 -0.50
C ALA A 48 17.44 2.84 -1.58
N PRO A 49 18.12 3.27 -2.67
CA PRO A 49 17.45 4.00 -3.72
C PRO A 49 16.29 3.14 -4.25
N LYS A 50 15.15 3.79 -4.48
CA LYS A 50 13.96 3.10 -4.97
C LYS A 50 14.34 2.32 -6.24
N PRO A 51 14.07 1.00 -6.31
CA PRO A 51 14.47 0.22 -7.47
C PRO A 51 13.88 0.84 -8.74
N PRO A 52 14.64 0.93 -9.84
CA PRO A 52 14.15 1.53 -11.06
C PRO A 52 12.98 0.69 -11.58
N ARG A 53 11.79 1.31 -11.65
CA ARG A 53 10.60 0.66 -12.19
C ARG A 53 10.76 0.55 -13.71
N ARG A 54 10.97 -0.67 -14.19
CA ARG A 54 11.16 -0.96 -15.62
C ARG A 54 9.83 -0.97 -16.39
N ASN A 55 8.74 -1.27 -15.71
CA ASN A 55 7.40 -1.33 -16.28
C ASN A 55 6.56 -0.23 -15.66
N MET A 56 6.14 0.73 -16.49
CA MET A 56 5.17 1.76 -16.11
C MET A 56 3.82 1.39 -16.70
N THR A 57 2.76 1.57 -15.93
CA THR A 57 1.39 1.43 -16.41
C THR A 57 1.09 2.48 -17.48
N ARG A 58 0.09 2.23 -18.34
CA ARG A 58 -0.31 3.22 -19.36
C ARG A 58 -0.66 4.57 -18.74
N SER A 59 -1.38 4.60 -17.62
CA SER A 59 -1.75 5.83 -16.93
C SER A 59 -0.53 6.62 -16.47
N GLU A 60 0.52 5.96 -16.00
CA GLU A 60 1.77 6.63 -15.61
C GLU A 60 2.51 7.21 -16.81
N GLN A 61 2.39 6.60 -18.00
CA GLN A 61 3.02 7.10 -19.21
C GLN A 61 2.22 8.27 -19.82
N THR A 62 0.89 8.20 -19.83
CA THR A 62 0.02 9.16 -20.53
C THR A 62 -0.47 10.29 -19.64
N ALA A 63 -0.56 10.08 -18.32
CA ALA A 63 -1.14 11.01 -17.37
C ALA A 63 -0.53 10.83 -15.95
N PRO A 64 0.78 11.09 -15.77
CA PRO A 64 1.50 10.78 -14.52
C PRO A 64 0.88 11.46 -13.30
N GLN A 65 0.40 12.70 -13.41
CA GLN A 65 -0.24 13.40 -12.29
C GLN A 65 -1.55 12.72 -11.86
N VAL A 66 -2.29 12.12 -12.80
CA VAL A 66 -3.51 11.36 -12.48
C VAL A 66 -3.13 10.04 -11.82
N ALA A 67 -2.10 9.35 -12.31
CA ALA A 67 -1.60 8.13 -11.70
C ALA A 67 -1.16 8.37 -10.25
N ASP A 68 -0.41 9.43 -9.98
CA ASP A 68 0.03 9.81 -8.63
C ASP A 68 -1.16 10.12 -7.71
N GLN A 69 -2.20 10.79 -8.23
CA GLN A 69 -3.41 11.05 -7.45
C GLN A 69 -4.16 9.77 -7.10
N VAL A 70 -4.30 8.84 -8.05
CA VAL A 70 -4.94 7.54 -7.81
C VAL A 70 -4.15 6.74 -6.79
N ASP A 71 -2.82 6.67 -6.93
CA ASP A 71 -1.94 5.96 -5.99
C ASP A 71 -2.06 6.53 -4.57
N ALA A 72 -2.02 7.87 -4.43
CA ALA A 72 -2.19 8.52 -3.14
C ALA A 72 -3.55 8.22 -2.47
N GLN A 73 -4.64 8.17 -3.26
CA GLN A 73 -5.97 7.83 -2.75
C GLN A 73 -6.07 6.34 -2.37
N ALA A 74 -5.50 5.45 -3.19
CA ALA A 74 -5.46 4.02 -2.91
C ALA A 74 -4.63 3.72 -1.64
N ALA A 75 -3.43 4.30 -1.54
CA ALA A 75 -2.56 4.17 -0.38
C ALA A 75 -3.26 4.64 0.92
N LYS A 76 -3.97 5.77 0.86
CA LYS A 76 -4.78 6.25 1.99
C LYS A 76 -5.86 5.25 2.41
N GLY A 77 -6.58 4.68 1.45
CA GLY A 77 -7.59 3.65 1.70
C GLY A 77 -7.00 2.41 2.36
N CYS A 78 -5.89 1.90 1.81
CA CYS A 78 -5.15 0.76 2.36
C CYS A 78 -4.65 1.04 3.78
N ALA A 79 -4.04 2.20 4.01
CA ALA A 79 -3.54 2.60 5.33
C ALA A 79 -4.67 2.68 6.37
N ALA A 80 -5.84 3.21 6.00
CA ALA A 80 -6.99 3.25 6.89
C ALA A 80 -7.52 1.85 7.23
N TYR A 81 -7.59 0.96 6.26
CA TYR A 81 -8.16 -0.39 6.44
C TYR A 81 -7.22 -1.34 7.18
N PHE A 82 -5.95 -1.40 6.77
CA PHE A 82 -4.95 -2.28 7.39
C PHE A 82 -4.37 -1.69 8.68
N GLY A 83 -4.37 -0.36 8.80
CA GLY A 83 -3.92 0.36 9.98
C GLY A 83 -4.98 0.50 11.08
N ALA A 84 -6.21 0.01 10.88
CA ALA A 84 -7.32 0.19 11.82
C ALA A 84 -6.99 -0.21 13.28
N PRO A 85 -6.25 -1.30 13.58
CA PRO A 85 -5.85 -1.63 14.96
C PRO A 85 -4.86 -0.64 15.60
N ALA A 86 -4.16 0.17 14.79
CA ALA A 86 -3.19 1.17 15.25
C ALA A 86 -3.73 2.61 15.21
N ALA A 87 -4.77 2.87 14.41
CA ALA A 87 -5.30 4.21 14.14
C ALA A 87 -6.19 4.78 15.25
N GLY A 88 -6.56 3.97 16.26
CA GLY A 88 -7.41 4.41 17.39
C GLY A 88 -8.86 4.71 17.03
N TRP A 89 -9.26 4.50 15.77
CA TRP A 89 -10.63 4.63 15.28
C TRP A 89 -10.99 3.40 14.44
N PRO A 90 -12.09 2.69 14.75
CA PRO A 90 -12.54 1.57 13.95
C PRO A 90 -13.10 2.07 12.62
N MET A 91 -12.52 1.60 11.51
CA MET A 91 -13.04 1.89 10.17
C MET A 91 -14.47 1.35 10.04
N PRO A 92 -15.46 2.16 9.60
CA PRO A 92 -16.82 1.69 9.38
C PRO A 92 -16.87 0.55 8.37
N ASP A 93 -17.78 -0.41 8.59
CA ASP A 93 -17.98 -1.58 7.73
C ASP A 93 -16.70 -2.44 7.49
N HIS A 94 -15.66 -2.32 8.33
CA HIS A 94 -14.40 -3.07 8.20
C HIS A 94 -14.62 -4.59 8.09
N GLN A 95 -15.53 -5.13 8.89
CA GLN A 95 -15.92 -6.54 8.89
C GLN A 95 -16.57 -7.02 7.58
N ARG A 96 -17.00 -6.09 6.71
CA ARG A 96 -17.62 -6.39 5.41
C ARG A 96 -16.60 -6.39 4.27
N GLY A 97 -15.32 -6.24 4.59
CA GLY A 97 -14.22 -6.24 3.64
C GLY A 97 -13.83 -4.83 3.17
N PHE A 98 -12.65 -4.76 2.55
CA PHE A 98 -12.00 -3.52 2.13
C PHE A 98 -12.90 -2.62 1.29
N TYR A 99 -13.53 -3.19 0.25
CA TYR A 99 -14.34 -2.41 -0.69
C TYR A 99 -15.55 -1.75 -0.02
N GLN A 100 -16.27 -2.47 0.84
CA GLN A 100 -17.45 -1.92 1.53
C GLN A 100 -17.05 -0.79 2.47
N ALA A 101 -15.99 -0.99 3.25
CA ALA A 101 -15.45 0.02 4.15
C ALA A 101 -14.98 1.28 3.39
N TRP A 102 -14.25 1.09 2.29
CA TRP A 102 -13.81 2.18 1.41
C TRP A 102 -14.98 2.94 0.79
N ARG A 103 -16.00 2.23 0.29
CA ARG A 103 -17.20 2.82 -0.34
C ARG A 103 -18.00 3.66 0.66
N ALA A 104 -18.08 3.23 1.91
CA ALA A 104 -18.77 3.98 2.96
C ALA A 104 -18.06 5.31 3.30
N LEU A 105 -16.73 5.36 3.20
CA LEU A 105 -15.94 6.52 3.60
C LEU A 105 -15.59 7.48 2.47
N SER A 106 -15.29 6.97 1.29
CA SER A 106 -14.75 7.76 0.17
C SER A 106 -15.62 8.96 -0.24
N PRO A 107 -16.96 8.89 -0.24
CA PRO A 107 -17.82 10.04 -0.52
C PRO A 107 -17.71 11.22 0.46
N SER A 108 -17.15 10.98 1.64
CA SER A 108 -17.00 11.96 2.72
C SER A 108 -15.63 12.62 2.74
N ASP A 109 -14.71 12.24 1.84
CA ASP A 109 -13.38 12.82 1.77
C ASP A 109 -13.40 14.25 1.21
N TYR A 110 -13.27 15.24 2.07
CA TYR A 110 -13.28 16.66 1.71
C TYR A 110 -12.11 17.07 0.80
N LYS A 111 -11.06 16.26 0.70
CA LYS A 111 -9.96 16.50 -0.24
C LYS A 111 -10.37 16.19 -1.69
N LEU A 112 -11.48 15.48 -1.90
CA LEU A 112 -12.04 15.21 -3.22
C LEU A 112 -13.01 16.31 -3.65
N SER A 113 -13.00 16.59 -4.96
CA SER A 113 -13.94 17.53 -5.57
C SER A 113 -15.40 17.12 -5.33
N ARG A 114 -16.32 18.08 -5.34
CA ARG A 114 -17.76 17.79 -5.19
C ARG A 114 -18.26 16.78 -6.24
N ARG A 115 -17.76 16.90 -7.47
CA ARG A 115 -18.09 15.97 -8.57
C ARG A 115 -17.60 14.56 -8.26
N ALA A 116 -16.34 14.40 -7.84
CA ALA A 116 -15.77 13.10 -7.47
C ALA A 116 -16.55 12.45 -6.32
N ARG A 117 -16.81 13.20 -5.24
CA ARG A 117 -17.63 12.70 -4.11
C ARG A 117 -19.03 12.28 -4.53
N THR A 118 -19.65 13.00 -5.48
CA THR A 118 -20.98 12.66 -5.98
C THR A 118 -20.94 11.40 -6.83
N SER A 119 -19.92 11.25 -7.69
CA SER A 119 -19.69 10.01 -8.44
C SER A 119 -19.50 8.81 -7.50
N LEU A 120 -18.69 8.97 -6.45
CA LEU A 120 -18.41 7.92 -5.47
C LEU A 120 -19.64 7.46 -4.70
N ARG A 121 -20.62 8.35 -4.46
CA ARG A 121 -21.92 7.95 -3.84
C ARG A 121 -22.72 7.00 -4.72
N MET A 122 -22.54 7.08 -6.03
CA MET A 122 -23.31 6.31 -7.02
C MET A 122 -22.65 4.99 -7.41
N VAL A 123 -21.46 4.69 -6.88
CA VAL A 123 -20.75 3.46 -7.19
C VAL A 123 -21.54 2.24 -6.66
N PRO A 124 -21.66 1.14 -7.44
CA PRO A 124 -22.36 -0.08 -7.07
C PRO A 124 -21.94 -0.67 -5.74
N GLN A 125 -22.85 -1.41 -5.11
CA GLN A 125 -22.55 -2.09 -3.86
C GLN A 125 -21.62 -3.28 -4.07
N ARG A 126 -21.69 -3.98 -5.21
CA ARG A 126 -20.79 -5.08 -5.51
C ARG A 126 -19.49 -4.53 -6.13
N PRO A 127 -18.31 -5.01 -5.72
CA PRO A 127 -17.05 -4.56 -6.27
C PRO A 127 -16.93 -4.88 -7.77
N ASP A 128 -17.42 -6.04 -8.19
CA ASP A 128 -17.37 -6.48 -9.60
C ASP A 128 -18.13 -5.49 -10.51
N ASP A 129 -19.36 -5.15 -10.12
CA ASP A 129 -20.20 -4.18 -10.85
C ASP A 129 -19.54 -2.79 -10.90
N ALA A 130 -18.88 -2.38 -9.82
CA ALA A 130 -18.18 -1.09 -9.76
C ALA A 130 -16.97 -1.04 -10.69
N VAL A 131 -16.21 -2.13 -10.77
CA VAL A 131 -15.08 -2.25 -11.71
C VAL A 131 -15.61 -2.24 -13.15
N LEU A 132 -16.65 -3.01 -13.46
CA LEU A 132 -17.25 -3.04 -14.80
C LEU A 132 -17.76 -1.65 -15.20
N GLN A 133 -18.48 -0.96 -14.31
CA GLN A 133 -18.96 0.39 -14.56
C GLN A 133 -17.81 1.38 -14.78
N ALA A 134 -16.72 1.28 -14.01
CA ALA A 134 -15.56 2.15 -14.17
C ALA A 134 -14.86 1.90 -15.53
N LEU A 135 -14.70 0.65 -15.93
CA LEU A 135 -14.12 0.27 -17.22
C LEU A 135 -14.97 0.78 -18.39
N GLU A 136 -16.30 0.70 -18.30
CA GLU A 136 -17.22 1.29 -19.27
C GLU A 136 -17.09 2.81 -19.35
N GLN A 137 -17.06 3.50 -18.22
CA GLN A 137 -16.88 4.97 -18.18
C GLN A 137 -15.54 5.42 -18.75
N LEU A 138 -14.50 4.58 -18.63
CA LEU A 138 -13.18 4.81 -19.21
C LEU A 138 -13.10 4.42 -20.70
N GLY A 139 -14.14 3.83 -21.26
CA GLY A 139 -14.17 3.39 -22.66
C GLY A 139 -13.28 2.20 -22.95
N VAL A 140 -12.98 1.37 -21.94
CA VAL A 140 -12.19 0.14 -22.12
C VAL A 140 -13.08 -0.94 -22.73
N ALA A 141 -12.76 -1.35 -23.97
CA ALA A 141 -13.51 -2.37 -24.69
C ALA A 141 -13.43 -3.73 -23.99
N GLU A 142 -14.46 -4.56 -24.10
CA GLU A 142 -14.54 -5.84 -23.39
C GLU A 142 -13.39 -6.79 -23.75
N ASP A 143 -12.99 -6.82 -25.02
CA ASP A 143 -11.82 -7.59 -25.50
C ASP A 143 -10.51 -7.13 -24.85
N ASP A 144 -10.39 -5.83 -24.52
CA ASP A 144 -9.22 -5.27 -23.82
C ASP A 144 -9.23 -5.60 -22.31
N ARG A 145 -10.36 -6.05 -21.75
CA ARG A 145 -10.51 -6.38 -20.33
C ARG A 145 -9.95 -7.75 -19.99
N ILE A 146 -9.91 -8.68 -20.95
CA ILE A 146 -9.45 -10.07 -20.74
C ILE A 146 -8.01 -10.09 -20.21
N ILE A 147 -7.16 -9.16 -20.65
CA ILE A 147 -5.76 -9.03 -20.21
C ILE A 147 -5.66 -8.67 -18.72
N TYR A 148 -6.68 -8.03 -18.14
CA TYR A 148 -6.67 -7.57 -16.75
C TYR A 148 -7.26 -8.58 -15.75
N PHE A 149 -7.94 -9.63 -16.22
CA PHE A 149 -8.62 -10.63 -15.40
C PHE A 149 -8.02 -12.04 -15.49
N GLN A 150 -6.85 -12.19 -16.14
CA GLN A 150 -5.98 -13.38 -16.06
C GLN A 150 -4.90 -13.18 -14.99
#